data_AF-A0A2E9AS93-F1
#
_entry.id   AF-A0A2E9AS93-F1
#
_cell.length_a   1.000
_cell.length_b   1.000
_cell.length_c   1.000
_cell.angle_alpha   90.00
_cell.angle_beta   90.00
_cell.angle_gamma   90.00
#
_symmetry.space_group_name_H-M   'P 1'
#
loop_
_entity.id
_entity.type
_entity.pdbx_description
1 polymer ?
#
loop_
_entity_poly.entity_id
_entity_poly.type
_entity_poly.pdbx_seq_one_letter_code
_entity_poly.pdbx_strand_id
1 'polypeptide(L)'
;MSERQWRNSYQLSQDQLNRLEEAEERMEMLEIDKAEEVLLAMLEEDANCIPVLNNLGHMYGRYLSDFEKAVEYYEKVLEIEPDNAWARDERRRYSRYLTYD
;
A
#
# COMPACT_ATOMS: atom_id res chain seq x y z
N MET A 1 11.11 9.33 17.37
CA MET A 1 11.20 9.67 15.94
C MET A 1 11.52 8.37 15.23
N SER A 2 10.49 7.73 14.67
CA SER A 2 10.67 6.53 13.86
C SER A 2 11.56 6.93 12.67
N GLU A 3 12.77 6.40 12.58
CA GLU A 3 13.60 6.60 11.39
C GLU A 3 12.83 6.00 10.22
N ARG A 4 12.50 6.82 9.21
CA ARG A 4 11.84 6.41 7.97
C ARG A 4 12.47 5.10 7.49
N GLN A 5 11.75 3.98 7.60
CA GLN A 5 12.26 2.64 7.30
C GLN A 5 12.63 2.45 5.83
N TRP A 6 12.32 3.43 4.99
CA TRP A 6 12.40 3.39 3.54
C TRP A 6 13.34 4.49 3.05
N ARG A 7 14.32 4.11 2.22
CA ARG A 7 14.97 5.10 1.34
C ARG A 7 13.94 5.55 0.31
N ASN A 8 13.82 6.85 0.07
CA ASN A 8 12.98 7.41 -0.99
C ASN A 8 13.53 7.03 -2.39
N SER A 9 13.36 5.76 -2.78
CA SER A 9 13.80 5.21 -4.06
C SER A 9 12.90 5.63 -5.22
N TYR A 10 11.68 6.08 -4.93
CA TYR A 10 10.66 6.46 -5.91
C TYR A 10 10.59 7.96 -6.16
N GLN A 11 11.58 8.74 -5.69
CA GLN A 11 11.69 10.19 -5.91
C GLN A 11 10.45 11.00 -5.46
N LEU A 12 9.77 10.53 -4.41
CA LEU A 12 8.61 11.21 -3.84
C LEU A 12 8.98 12.60 -3.34
N SER A 13 8.07 13.56 -3.52
CA SER A 13 8.20 14.89 -2.94
C SER A 13 8.11 14.83 -1.40
N GLN A 14 8.56 15.88 -0.71
CA GLN A 14 8.43 15.92 0.75
C GLN A 14 6.96 15.89 1.21
N ASP A 15 6.06 16.46 0.42
CA ASP A 15 4.62 16.41 0.68
C ASP A 15 4.07 14.98 0.56
N GLN A 16 4.42 14.29 -0.52
CA GLN A 16 4.02 12.89 -0.73
C GLN A 16 4.55 11.98 0.39
N LEU A 17 5.81 12.20 0.83
CA LEU A 17 6.37 11.46 1.96
C LEU A 17 5.60 11.70 3.26
N ASN A 18 5.23 12.96 3.53
CA ASN A 18 4.48 13.30 4.74
C ASN A 18 3.06 12.68 4.71
N ARG A 19 2.42 12.66 3.54
CA ARG A 19 1.09 12.05 3.37
C ARG A 19 1.11 10.53 3.52
N LEU A 20 2.17 9.85 3.06
CA LEU A 20 2.36 8.43 3.32
C LEU A 20 2.58 8.15 4.81
N GLU A 21 3.43 8.95 5.46
CA GLU A 21 3.67 8.86 6.91
C GLU A 21 2.35 9.08 7.70
N GLU A 22 1.56 10.08 7.30
CA GLU A 22 0.23 10.32 7.86
C GLU A 22 -0.72 9.12 7.66
N ALA A 23 -0.77 8.54 6.46
CA ALA A 23 -1.61 7.37 6.19
C ALA A 23 -1.19 6.15 7.03
N GLU A 24 0.11 5.90 7.18
CA GLU A 24 0.65 4.84 8.04
C GLU A 24 0.28 5.06 9.51
N GLU A 25 0.46 6.27 10.04
CA GLU A 25 0.06 6.63 11.40
C GLU A 25 -1.45 6.42 11.62
N ARG A 26 -2.28 6.83 10.65
CA ARG A 26 -3.74 6.62 10.71
C ARG A 26 -4.11 5.14 10.74
N MET A 27 -3.42 4.30 9.95
CA MET A 27 -3.60 2.85 10.01
C MET A 27 -3.23 2.28 11.39
N GLU A 28 -2.14 2.74 12.00
CA GLU A 28 -1.74 2.32 13.35
C GLU A 28 -2.73 2.77 14.43
N MET A 29 -3.34 3.94 14.26
CA MET A 29 -4.41 4.45 15.13
C MET A 29 -5.78 3.81 14.86
N LEU A 30 -5.87 2.86 13.91
CA LEU A 30 -7.11 2.22 13.46
C LEU A 30 -8.12 3.20 12.82
N GLU A 31 -7.66 4.38 12.39
CA GLU A 31 -8.43 5.34 11.60
C GLU A 31 -8.37 4.95 10.11
N ILE A 32 -8.85 3.76 9.77
CA ILE A 32 -8.66 3.14 8.45
C ILE A 32 -9.35 3.93 7.34
N ASP A 33 -10.52 4.50 7.62
CA ASP A 33 -11.27 5.36 6.70
C ASP A 33 -10.46 6.60 6.28
N LYS A 34 -9.77 7.23 7.23
CA LYS A 34 -8.95 8.40 6.95
C LYS A 34 -7.64 8.02 6.25
N ALA A 35 -7.05 6.88 6.59
CA ALA A 35 -5.87 6.37 5.87
C ALA A 35 -6.22 6.10 4.39
N GLU A 36 -7.36 5.48 4.14
CA GLU A 36 -7.87 5.23 2.80
C GLU A 36 -8.10 6.53 2.01
N GLU A 37 -8.71 7.55 2.62
CA GLU A 37 -8.91 8.86 1.98
C GLU A 37 -7.59 9.49 1.53
N VAL A 38 -6.58 9.51 2.41
CA VAL A 38 -5.25 10.07 2.09
C VAL A 38 -4.60 9.30 0.94
N LEU A 39 -4.61 7.96 1.00
CA LEU A 39 -3.99 7.12 -0.02
C LEU A 39 -4.70 7.21 -1.37
N LEU A 40 -6.04 7.23 -1.39
CA LEU A 40 -6.80 7.38 -2.62
C LEU A 40 -6.58 8.75 -3.26
N ALA A 41 -6.54 9.83 -2.46
CA ALA A 41 -6.21 11.15 -2.98
C ALA A 41 -4.80 11.19 -3.61
N MET A 42 -3.82 10.51 -3.01
CA MET A 42 -2.49 10.39 -3.62
C MET A 42 -2.50 9.56 -4.91
N LEU A 43 -3.34 8.53 -4.97
CA LEU A 43 -3.50 7.68 -6.15
C LEU A 43 -4.18 8.43 -7.32
N GLU A 44 -5.06 9.37 -7.04
CA GLU A 44 -5.66 10.24 -8.07
C GLU A 44 -4.63 11.17 -8.72
N GLU A 45 -3.62 11.61 -7.96
CA GLU A 45 -2.53 12.44 -8.47
C GLU A 45 -1.53 11.63 -9.32
N ASP A 46 -1.22 10.41 -8.89
CA ASP A 46 -0.40 9.46 -9.63
C ASP A 46 -0.89 8.02 -9.42
N ALA A 47 -1.64 7.53 -10.41
CA ALA A 47 -2.22 6.19 -10.41
C ALA A 47 -1.18 5.06 -10.39
N ASN A 48 0.07 5.35 -10.74
CA ASN A 48 1.16 4.38 -10.81
C ASN A 48 2.17 4.54 -9.66
N CYS A 49 1.82 5.30 -8.62
CA CYS A 49 2.69 5.50 -7.47
C CYS A 49 2.83 4.21 -6.65
N ILE A 50 3.93 3.47 -6.87
CA ILE A 50 4.20 2.16 -6.25
C ILE A 50 4.09 2.19 -4.71
N PRO A 51 4.64 3.19 -3.99
CA PRO A 51 4.47 3.29 -2.53
C PRO A 51 3.00 3.40 -2.08
N VAL A 52 2.16 4.14 -2.82
CA VAL A 52 0.74 4.30 -2.50
C VAL A 52 -0.01 3.00 -2.76
N LEU A 53 0.23 2.36 -3.91
CA LEU A 53 -0.36 1.05 -4.25
C LEU A 53 0.01 -0.02 -3.21
N ASN A 54 1.28 -0.07 -2.78
CA ASN A 54 1.72 -0.99 -1.72
C ASN A 54 1.02 -0.73 -0.38
N ASN A 55 0.86 0.55 0.00
CA ASN A 55 0.16 0.92 1.24
C ASN A 55 -1.33 0.58 1.18
N LEU A 56 -2.01 0.82 0.05
CA LEU A 56 -3.39 0.39 -0.15
C LEU A 56 -3.54 -1.13 -0.06
N GLY A 57 -2.66 -1.88 -0.74
CA GLY A 57 -2.67 -3.35 -0.64
C GLY A 57 -2.47 -3.85 0.79
N HIS A 58 -1.56 -3.22 1.54
CA HIS A 58 -1.31 -3.55 2.95
C HIS A 58 -2.52 -3.21 3.83
N MET A 59 -3.11 -2.03 3.64
CA MET A 59 -4.30 -1.57 4.35
C MET A 59 -5.47 -2.55 4.18
N TYR A 60 -5.82 -2.85 2.92
CA TYR A 60 -6.94 -3.75 2.60
C TYR A 60 -6.72 -5.17 3.15
N GLY A 61 -5.51 -5.71 2.99
CA GLY A 61 -5.22 -7.07 3.42
C GLY A 61 -5.09 -7.23 4.93
N ARG A 62 -4.38 -6.30 5.60
CA ARG A 62 -4.07 -6.43 7.03
C ARG A 62 -5.18 -5.90 7.93
N TYR A 63 -5.81 -4.79 7.56
CA TYR A 63 -6.74 -4.08 8.45
C TYR A 63 -8.21 -4.35 8.09
N LEU A 64 -8.52 -4.51 6.80
CA LEU A 64 -9.89 -4.76 6.33
C LEU A 64 -10.17 -6.23 6.04
N SER A 65 -9.14 -7.07 5.94
CA SER A 65 -9.25 -8.47 5.48
C SER A 65 -9.94 -8.61 4.12
N ASP A 66 -9.91 -7.55 3.31
CA ASP A 66 -10.37 -7.55 1.92
C ASP A 66 -9.22 -8.06 1.06
N PHE A 67 -9.08 -9.38 1.01
CA PHE A 67 -7.95 -10.06 0.38
C PHE A 67 -7.98 -9.93 -1.14
N GLU A 68 -9.17 -9.86 -1.73
CA GLU A 68 -9.38 -9.62 -3.15
C GLU A 68 -8.77 -8.27 -3.55
N LYS A 69 -9.14 -7.18 -2.88
CA LYS A 69 -8.56 -5.86 -3.16
C LYS A 69 -7.07 -5.81 -2.87
N ALA A 70 -6.62 -6.42 -1.77
CA ALA A 70 -5.21 -6.47 -1.44
C ALA A 70 -4.40 -7.10 -2.59
N VAL A 71 -4.86 -8.23 -3.12
CA VAL A 71 -4.24 -8.90 -4.27
C VAL A 71 -4.26 -7.99 -5.51
N GLU A 72 -5.39 -7.33 -5.81
CA GLU A 72 -5.49 -6.42 -6.97
C GLU A 72 -4.45 -5.29 -6.91
N TYR A 73 -4.27 -4.65 -5.75
CA TYR A 73 -3.28 -3.58 -5.61
C TYR A 73 -1.84 -4.10 -5.75
N TYR A 74 -1.51 -5.26 -5.18
CA TYR A 74 -0.18 -5.84 -5.38
C TYR A 74 0.05 -6.32 -6.82
N GLU A 75 -0.99 -6.73 -7.55
CA GLU A 75 -0.90 -7.02 -8.97
C GLU A 75 -0.54 -5.78 -9.78
N LYS A 76 -1.18 -4.63 -9.51
CA LYS A 76 -0.82 -3.34 -10.13
C LYS A 76 0.63 -2.95 -9.86
N VAL A 77 1.14 -3.17 -8.64
CA VAL A 77 2.57 -2.96 -8.35
C VAL A 77 3.46 -3.85 -9.22
N LEU A 78 3.11 -5.13 -9.37
CA LEU A 78 3.88 -6.09 -10.16
C LEU A 78 3.77 -5.87 -11.68
N GLU A 79 2.73 -5.19 -12.16
CA GLU A 79 2.63 -4.74 -13.55
C GLU A 79 3.65 -3.63 -13.86
N ILE A 80 3.92 -2.75 -12.89
CA ILE A 80 4.85 -1.62 -13.02
C ILE A 80 6.29 -2.06 -12.70
N GLU A 81 6.46 -2.82 -11.63
CA GLU A 81 7.74 -3.32 -11.12
C GLU A 81 7.69 -4.84 -10.91
N PRO A 82 7.89 -5.64 -11.98
CA PRO A 82 7.76 -7.09 -11.93
C PRO A 82 8.74 -7.78 -10.96
N ASP A 83 9.86 -7.12 -10.64
CA ASP A 83 10.90 -7.60 -9.73
C ASP A 83 10.66 -7.19 -8.27
N ASN A 84 9.58 -6.46 -7.95
CA ASN A 84 9.22 -6.08 -6.60
C ASN A 84 8.95 -7.31 -5.71
N ALA A 85 9.95 -7.72 -4.93
CA ALA A 85 9.88 -8.92 -4.11
C ALA A 85 8.80 -8.81 -3.02
N TRP A 86 8.63 -7.63 -2.45
CA TRP A 86 7.64 -7.37 -1.40
C TRP A 86 6.21 -7.57 -1.91
N ALA A 87 5.84 -6.92 -3.00
CA ALA A 87 4.51 -7.05 -3.60
C ALA A 87 4.23 -8.50 -4.02
N ARG A 88 5.25 -9.20 -4.55
CA ARG A 88 5.12 -10.62 -4.91
C ARG A 88 4.81 -11.50 -3.70
N ASP A 89 5.48 -11.27 -2.59
CA ASP A 89 5.32 -12.07 -1.37
C ASP A 89 3.98 -11.77 -0.68
N GLU A 90 3.60 -10.49 -0.56
CA GLU A 90 2.31 -10.09 0.01
C GLU A 90 1.13 -10.55 -0.86
N ARG A 91 1.21 -10.40 -2.19
CA ARG A 91 0.19 -10.96 -3.09
C ARG A 91 0.04 -12.46 -2.87
N ARG A 92 1.16 -13.21 -2.85
CA ARG A 92 1.13 -14.67 -2.61
C ARG A 92 0.55 -15.02 -1.25
N ARG A 93 0.81 -14.21 -0.21
CA ARG A 93 0.22 -14.39 1.12
C ARG A 93 -1.29 -14.25 1.04
N TYR A 94 -1.80 -13.15 0.48
CA TYR A 94 -3.23 -12.89 0.46
C TYR A 94 -4.01 -13.80 -0.49
N SER A 95 -3.43 -14.18 -1.64
CA SER A 95 -4.06 -15.15 -2.54
C SER A 95 -4.35 -16.50 -1.87
N ARG A 96 -3.58 -16.90 -0.85
CA ARG A 96 -3.87 -18.15 -0.12
C ARG A 96 -5.23 -18.11 0.57
N TYR A 97 -5.63 -16.97 1.13
CA TYR A 97 -6.93 -16.84 1.80
C TYR A 97 -8.10 -16.92 0.81
N LEU A 98 -7.87 -16.59 -0.47
CA LEU A 98 -8.88 -16.70 -1.54
C LEU A 98 -9.06 -18.13 -2.08
N THR A 99 -8.11 -19.03 -1.81
CA THR A 99 -8.14 -20.41 -2.33
C THR A 99 -8.72 -21.45 -1.38
N TYR A 100 -9.07 -21.05 -0.15
CA TYR A 100 -9.75 -21.93 0.80
C TYR A 100 -11.27 -21.77 0.66
N ASP A 101 -11.86 -22.55 -0.24
CA ASP A 101 -13.26 -22.98 -0.16
C ASP A 101 -13.40 -24.19 0.79
#